data_AF-A0AAE0M3T3-F1
#
_entry.id   AF-A0AAE0M3T3-F1
#
_cell.length_a   1.000
_cell.length_b   1.000
_cell.length_c   1.000
_cell.angle_alpha   90.00
_cell.angle_beta   90.00
_cell.angle_gamma   90.00
#
_symmetry.space_group_name_H-M   'P 1'
#
loop_
_entity.id
_entity.type
_entity.pdbx_description
1 polymer ?
#
loop_
_entity_poly.entity_id
_entity_poly.type
_entity_poly.pdbx_seq_one_letter_code
_entity_poly.pdbx_strand_id
1 'polypeptide(L)'
;MPPVFKLNSAPLLHHSYLPVFTLLIIALANKPAHALNATDFLPDPPQGTTVKDEIHCYALPYGAIGFASHILTYLTVLCLSLNRNPMMPWKRLKNRRWNLGTSAVGFLISFPLTVVTMVRCRNSWSFILIAVWKLVLSVTLTAMTVHAARNIIELPKMKKRDGNKISESTASMIQMSEHDDNLAVQHPSPTAQYNQYLDTAPLRGQDRSRSPTPYRGGYEDYKAAESEAEEAQLREIEEYYYNHHTLWNESYRRRHHTAIWYLLYFFYFLGAVVGFVGVVNVVRKNIGENQQLRIVTGVFGGVVLFIVLVVALLVCCASSGSGFVGRFGITLFFGGLVGVFVLTVLFAFYTDWVLAALAGDIVGRPSKDNAAFYWTYFAAKRLPMFSM
;
A
#
# COMPACT_ATOMS: atom_id res chain seq x y z
N MET A 1 29.17 23.09 -15.35
CA MET A 1 29.02 21.75 -14.72
C MET A 1 28.11 21.90 -13.53
N PRO A 2 26.96 21.20 -13.47
CA PRO A 2 26.12 21.27 -12.28
C PRO A 2 26.83 20.60 -11.09
N PRO A 3 26.70 21.13 -9.87
CA PRO A 3 27.35 20.55 -8.71
C PRO A 3 26.76 19.18 -8.40
N VAL A 4 27.65 18.19 -8.23
CA VAL A 4 27.32 16.85 -7.75
C VAL A 4 26.94 16.95 -6.28
N PHE A 5 25.63 16.92 -6.00
CA PHE A 5 25.10 16.87 -4.64
C PHE A 5 25.58 15.60 -3.94
N LYS A 6 26.43 15.76 -2.91
CA LYS A 6 26.65 14.71 -1.92
C LYS A 6 25.38 14.62 -1.06
N LEU A 7 24.56 13.59 -1.29
CA LEU A 7 23.48 13.22 -0.38
C LEU A 7 24.11 12.85 0.97
N ASN A 8 24.03 13.74 1.94
CA ASN A 8 24.18 13.36 3.33
C ASN A 8 23.06 12.38 3.68
N SER A 9 23.45 11.18 4.08
CA SER A 9 22.58 10.08 4.47
C SER A 9 21.70 10.51 5.64
N ALA A 10 20.43 10.80 5.36
CA ALA A 10 19.43 11.01 6.40
C ALA A 10 19.33 9.75 7.28
N PRO A 11 19.27 9.90 8.62
CA PRO A 11 19.20 8.77 9.53
C PRO A 11 17.88 7.99 9.34
N LEU A 12 18.01 6.83 8.69
CA LEU A 12 17.36 5.55 8.98
C LEU A 12 16.02 5.58 9.74
N LEU A 13 14.97 6.10 9.10
CA LEU A 13 13.57 5.80 9.45
C LEU A 13 13.13 4.39 8.97
N HIS A 14 14.10 3.48 8.78
CA HIS A 14 13.91 2.08 8.37
C HIS A 14 13.61 1.13 9.56
N HIS A 15 13.75 1.59 10.80
CA HIS A 15 13.75 0.69 11.97
C HIS A 15 12.39 0.29 12.54
N SER A 16 11.25 0.79 12.04
CA SER A 16 9.94 0.51 12.68
C SER A 16 9.14 -0.63 12.05
N TYR A 17 9.57 -1.19 10.92
CA TYR A 17 8.96 -2.38 10.32
C TYR A 17 9.81 -3.63 10.49
N LEU A 18 11.13 -3.46 10.49
CA LEU A 18 12.07 -4.56 10.70
C LEU A 18 11.77 -5.34 12.00
N PRO A 19 11.57 -4.73 13.18
CA PRO A 19 11.45 -5.48 14.44
C PRO A 19 10.16 -6.29 14.54
N VAL A 20 9.03 -5.82 14.00
CA VAL A 20 7.78 -6.62 14.04
C VAL A 20 7.86 -7.80 13.08
N PHE A 21 8.41 -7.58 11.88
CA PHE A 21 8.59 -8.64 10.89
C PHE A 21 9.69 -9.62 11.29
N THR A 22 10.81 -9.13 11.85
CA THR A 22 11.85 -9.99 12.42
C THR A 22 11.37 -10.69 13.67
N LEU A 23 10.60 -10.07 14.58
CA LEU A 23 10.01 -10.79 15.72
C LEU A 23 9.03 -11.88 15.27
N LEU A 24 8.27 -11.67 14.18
CA LEU A 24 7.43 -12.71 13.59
C LEU A 24 8.27 -13.83 12.96
N ILE A 25 9.31 -13.50 12.18
CA ILE A 25 10.23 -14.48 11.58
C ILE A 25 11.00 -15.22 12.67
N ILE A 26 11.49 -14.53 13.71
CA ILE A 26 12.20 -15.08 14.87
C ILE A 26 11.26 -15.94 15.71
N ALA A 27 10.01 -15.55 15.93
CA ALA A 27 9.01 -16.40 16.60
C ALA A 27 8.66 -17.64 15.78
N LEU A 28 8.68 -17.54 14.45
CA LEU A 28 8.50 -18.69 13.54
C LEU A 28 9.77 -19.56 13.47
N ALA A 29 10.96 -18.97 13.61
CA ALA A 29 12.26 -19.65 13.53
C ALA A 29 12.74 -20.25 14.86
N ASN A 30 12.30 -19.71 16.01
CA ASN A 30 12.70 -20.16 17.35
C ASN A 30 11.85 -21.32 17.88
N LYS A 31 10.94 -21.90 17.09
CA LYS A 31 10.42 -23.23 17.44
C LYS A 31 11.52 -24.25 17.14
N PRO A 32 11.86 -25.15 18.09
CA PRO A 32 12.98 -26.06 17.93
C PRO A 32 12.79 -26.90 16.68
N ALA A 33 13.77 -26.83 15.77
CA ALA A 33 13.85 -27.58 14.51
C ALA A 33 13.91 -29.11 14.67
N HIS A 34 13.70 -29.62 15.89
CA HIS A 34 13.76 -31.04 16.24
C HIS A 34 12.42 -31.78 16.12
N ALA A 35 11.32 -31.13 15.71
CA ALA A 35 9.98 -31.74 15.77
C ALA A 35 9.14 -31.69 14.46
N LEU A 36 9.73 -31.41 13.30
CA LEU A 36 8.97 -31.41 12.04
C LEU A 36 9.73 -32.19 10.96
N ASN A 37 9.81 -33.51 11.14
CA ASN A 37 9.96 -34.36 9.97
C ASN A 37 8.70 -34.12 9.13
N ALA A 38 8.83 -33.54 7.93
CA ALA A 38 7.68 -33.14 7.12
C ALA A 38 6.73 -34.33 6.83
N THR A 39 7.28 -35.54 6.84
CA THR A 39 6.56 -36.82 6.74
C THR A 39 5.63 -37.07 7.93
N ASP A 40 6.01 -36.69 9.14
CA ASP A 40 5.19 -36.89 10.34
C ASP A 40 4.07 -35.84 10.43
N PHE A 41 4.32 -34.65 9.87
CA PHE A 41 3.32 -33.59 9.80
C PHE A 41 2.30 -33.78 8.66
N LEU A 42 2.68 -34.52 7.62
CA LEU A 42 1.88 -34.76 6.42
C LEU A 42 1.67 -36.27 6.22
N PRO A 43 0.89 -36.94 7.10
CA PRO A 43 0.56 -38.34 6.88
C PRO A 43 -0.19 -38.50 5.57
N ASP A 44 0.06 -39.61 4.86
CA ASP A 44 -0.70 -39.96 3.67
C ASP A 44 -2.20 -40.02 4.01
N PRO A 45 -3.08 -39.51 3.13
CA PRO A 45 -4.51 -39.57 3.36
C PRO A 45 -4.97 -41.03 3.49
N PRO A 46 -5.94 -41.32 4.37
CA PRO A 46 -6.49 -42.67 4.50
C PRO A 46 -7.03 -43.14 3.15
N GLN A 47 -6.58 -44.31 2.68
CA GLN A 47 -7.06 -44.89 1.44
C GLN A 47 -8.59 -45.08 1.50
N GLY A 48 -9.29 -44.61 0.46
CA GLY A 48 -10.74 -44.79 0.33
C GLY A 48 -11.61 -43.63 0.85
N THR A 49 -11.03 -42.54 1.35
CA THR A 49 -11.81 -41.31 1.63
C THR A 49 -12.18 -40.60 0.32
N THR A 50 -13.43 -40.16 0.19
CA THR A 50 -13.83 -39.40 -1.00
C THR A 50 -13.36 -37.95 -0.86
N VAL A 51 -13.06 -37.28 -1.97
CA VAL A 51 -12.61 -35.87 -1.93
C VAL A 51 -13.71 -34.93 -1.41
N LYS A 52 -14.98 -35.34 -1.49
CA LYS A 52 -16.09 -34.66 -0.83
C LYS A 52 -15.94 -34.70 0.70
N ASP A 53 -15.43 -35.81 1.24
CA ASP A 53 -15.18 -35.92 2.67
C ASP A 53 -13.99 -35.06 3.11
N GLU A 54 -12.94 -35.01 2.28
CA GLU A 54 -11.75 -34.19 2.58
C GLU A 54 -12.08 -32.69 2.61
N ILE A 55 -12.90 -32.18 1.69
CA ILE A 55 -13.20 -30.74 1.64
C ILE A 55 -13.98 -30.24 2.86
N HIS A 56 -14.62 -31.13 3.64
CA HIS A 56 -15.28 -30.76 4.88
C HIS A 56 -14.31 -30.27 5.98
N CYS A 57 -12.99 -30.48 5.84
CA CYS A 57 -12.01 -29.84 6.73
C CYS A 57 -11.82 -28.35 6.42
N TYR A 58 -12.14 -27.92 5.19
CA TYR A 58 -11.78 -26.60 4.66
C TYR A 58 -12.85 -25.56 5.03
N ALA A 59 -12.51 -24.67 5.97
CA ALA A 59 -13.45 -23.72 6.54
C ALA A 59 -13.43 -22.32 5.90
N LEU A 60 -12.62 -22.09 4.87
CA LEU A 60 -12.49 -20.76 4.24
C LEU A 60 -13.49 -20.57 3.09
N PRO A 61 -13.90 -19.33 2.77
CA PRO A 61 -14.79 -19.05 1.64
C PRO A 61 -14.26 -19.52 0.27
N TYR A 62 -15.13 -20.22 -0.46
CA TYR A 62 -14.93 -20.70 -1.84
C TYR A 62 -16.23 -20.53 -2.66
N GLY A 63 -16.24 -20.97 -3.92
CA GLY A 63 -17.37 -20.82 -4.84
C GLY A 63 -17.73 -19.37 -5.14
N ALA A 64 -19.01 -19.11 -5.45
CA ALA A 64 -19.49 -17.77 -5.74
C ALA A 64 -19.22 -16.77 -4.60
N ILE A 65 -19.34 -17.21 -3.33
CA ILE A 65 -19.05 -16.37 -2.16
C ILE A 65 -17.56 -16.05 -2.07
N GLY A 66 -16.69 -17.05 -2.28
CA GLY A 66 -15.23 -16.88 -2.37
C GLY A 66 -14.82 -15.93 -3.49
N PHE A 67 -15.44 -16.08 -4.65
CA PHE A 67 -15.21 -15.23 -5.82
C PHE A 67 -15.56 -13.77 -5.55
N ALA A 68 -16.78 -13.50 -5.03
CA ALA A 68 -17.20 -12.15 -4.65
C ALA A 68 -16.26 -11.57 -3.58
N SER A 69 -15.84 -12.40 -2.64
CA SER A 69 -14.83 -12.07 -1.62
C SER A 69 -13.50 -11.64 -2.27
N HIS A 70 -12.98 -12.32 -3.28
CA HIS A 70 -11.77 -11.86 -3.97
C HIS A 70 -11.98 -10.54 -4.72
N ILE A 71 -13.11 -10.35 -5.42
CA ILE A 71 -13.43 -9.07 -6.08
C ILE A 71 -13.37 -7.91 -5.09
N LEU A 72 -14.05 -8.04 -3.94
CA LEU A 72 -14.06 -7.02 -2.89
C LEU A 72 -12.65 -6.78 -2.33
N THR A 73 -11.82 -7.81 -2.27
CA THR A 73 -10.42 -7.68 -1.80
C THR A 73 -9.60 -6.87 -2.80
N TYR A 74 -9.71 -7.16 -4.10
CA TYR A 74 -9.01 -6.38 -5.13
C TYR A 74 -9.52 -4.94 -5.21
N LEU A 75 -10.82 -4.72 -5.05
CA LEU A 75 -11.38 -3.37 -4.95
C LEU A 75 -10.81 -2.59 -3.76
N THR A 76 -10.68 -3.26 -2.60
CA THR A 76 -10.07 -2.68 -1.39
C THR A 76 -8.62 -2.29 -1.65
N VAL A 77 -7.83 -3.22 -2.22
CA VAL A 77 -6.42 -2.99 -2.56
C VAL A 77 -6.28 -1.80 -3.53
N LEU A 78 -7.11 -1.76 -4.57
CA LEU A 78 -7.12 -0.67 -5.54
C LEU A 78 -7.44 0.68 -4.87
N CYS A 79 -8.50 0.76 -4.06
CA CYS A 79 -8.86 1.99 -3.35
C CYS A 79 -7.74 2.44 -2.41
N LEU A 80 -7.15 1.52 -1.64
CA LEU A 80 -6.04 1.83 -0.73
C LEU A 80 -4.79 2.31 -1.47
N SER A 81 -4.47 1.72 -2.63
CA SER A 81 -3.34 2.20 -3.47
C SER A 81 -3.52 3.63 -3.98
N LEU A 82 -4.77 4.08 -4.08
CA LEU A 82 -5.16 5.43 -4.48
C LEU A 82 -5.41 6.37 -3.28
N ASN A 83 -5.14 5.92 -2.05
CA ASN A 83 -5.46 6.62 -0.80
C ASN A 83 -6.96 7.01 -0.70
N ARG A 84 -7.84 6.15 -1.21
CA ARG A 84 -9.30 6.31 -1.20
C ARG A 84 -9.97 5.32 -0.26
N ASN A 85 -11.16 5.69 0.20
CA ASN A 85 -11.98 4.84 1.06
C ASN A 85 -12.59 3.68 0.23
N PRO A 86 -12.42 2.40 0.62
CA PRO A 86 -12.95 1.25 -0.12
C PRO A 86 -14.48 1.21 -0.27
N MET A 87 -15.23 1.71 0.71
CA MET A 87 -16.69 1.76 0.69
C MET A 87 -17.22 2.98 -0.05
N MET A 88 -16.42 4.06 -0.11
CA MET A 88 -16.77 5.31 -0.78
C MET A 88 -15.55 5.79 -1.58
N PRO A 89 -15.28 5.22 -2.77
CA PRO A 89 -14.04 5.47 -3.53
C PRO A 89 -13.80 6.95 -3.86
N TRP A 90 -14.86 7.76 -3.86
CA TRP A 90 -14.79 9.21 -4.06
C TRP A 90 -14.20 9.99 -2.86
N LYS A 91 -14.22 9.42 -1.65
CA LYS A 91 -13.71 10.06 -0.43
C LYS A 91 -12.27 9.64 -0.14
N ARG A 92 -11.45 10.58 0.36
CA ARG A 92 -10.10 10.31 0.87
C ARG A 92 -10.17 9.71 2.27
N LEU A 93 -9.21 8.86 2.62
CA LEU A 93 -9.05 8.31 3.97
C LEU A 93 -8.72 9.43 4.96
N LYS A 94 -9.40 9.47 6.11
CA LYS A 94 -9.21 10.53 7.12
C LYS A 94 -8.62 10.03 8.44
N ASN A 95 -9.03 8.85 8.89
CA ASN A 95 -8.80 8.41 10.27
C ASN A 95 -7.72 7.33 10.35
N ARG A 96 -6.45 7.74 10.52
CA ARG A 96 -5.31 6.81 10.65
C ARG A 96 -5.51 5.74 11.72
N ARG A 97 -5.93 6.13 12.93
CA ARG A 97 -6.10 5.19 14.06
C ARG A 97 -7.18 4.15 13.80
N TRP A 98 -8.31 4.58 13.23
CA TRP A 98 -9.41 3.69 12.88
C TRP A 98 -8.97 2.66 11.84
N ASN A 99 -8.27 3.10 10.79
CA ASN A 99 -7.80 2.22 9.70
C ASN A 99 -6.77 1.20 10.20
N LEU A 100 -5.91 1.59 11.14
CA LEU A 100 -5.00 0.65 11.82
C LEU A 100 -5.76 -0.35 12.70
N GLY A 101 -6.75 0.12 13.46
CA GLY A 101 -7.58 -0.72 14.32
C GLY A 101 -8.35 -1.79 13.54
N THR A 102 -9.07 -1.40 12.48
CA THR A 102 -9.84 -2.36 11.66
C THR A 102 -8.95 -3.38 10.98
N SER A 103 -7.77 -2.97 10.49
CA SER A 103 -6.78 -3.88 9.90
C SER A 103 -6.21 -4.87 10.94
N ALA A 104 -5.88 -4.40 12.14
CA ALA A 104 -5.32 -5.24 13.20
C ALA A 104 -6.34 -6.27 13.69
N VAL A 105 -7.58 -5.83 13.96
CA VAL A 105 -8.67 -6.73 14.39
C VAL A 105 -8.98 -7.77 13.31
N GLY A 106 -9.07 -7.35 12.04
CA GLY A 106 -9.28 -8.26 10.91
C GLY A 106 -8.20 -9.33 10.81
N PHE A 107 -6.93 -8.93 10.96
CA PHE A 107 -5.80 -9.86 10.94
C PHE A 107 -5.77 -10.81 12.15
N LEU A 108 -6.01 -10.29 13.36
CA LEU A 108 -6.02 -11.09 14.59
C LEU A 108 -7.10 -12.17 14.59
N ILE A 109 -8.20 -11.97 13.86
CA ILE A 109 -9.25 -12.97 13.70
C ILE A 109 -8.95 -13.90 12.51
N SER A 110 -8.54 -13.37 11.35
CA SER A 110 -8.33 -14.19 10.16
C SER A 110 -7.12 -15.13 10.27
N PHE A 111 -6.04 -14.71 10.94
CA PHE A 111 -4.83 -15.49 11.15
C PHE A 111 -5.10 -16.82 11.86
N PRO A 112 -5.65 -16.85 13.10
CA PRO A 112 -5.89 -18.09 13.82
C PRO A 112 -6.92 -18.98 13.10
N LEU A 113 -7.94 -18.41 12.45
CA LEU A 113 -8.91 -19.19 11.66
C LEU A 113 -8.26 -19.91 10.48
N THR A 114 -7.30 -19.26 9.82
CA THR A 114 -6.54 -19.89 8.74
C THR A 114 -5.63 -20.99 9.28
N VAL A 115 -4.98 -20.77 10.43
CA VAL A 115 -4.16 -21.79 11.11
C VAL A 115 -5.01 -23.00 11.52
N VAL A 116 -6.18 -22.79 12.12
CA VAL A 116 -7.13 -23.86 12.45
C VAL A 116 -7.53 -24.63 11.19
N THR A 117 -7.76 -23.96 10.07
CA THR A 117 -8.04 -24.63 8.79
C THR A 117 -6.87 -25.50 8.34
N MET A 118 -5.63 -25.01 8.43
CA MET A 118 -4.45 -25.82 8.11
C MET A 118 -4.33 -27.05 9.00
N VAL A 119 -4.58 -26.91 10.30
CA VAL A 119 -4.54 -28.03 11.27
C VAL A 119 -5.63 -29.06 10.96
N ARG A 120 -6.86 -28.62 10.66
CA ARG A 120 -7.97 -29.52 10.29
C ARG A 120 -7.72 -30.23 8.97
N CYS A 121 -7.10 -29.56 8.01
CA CYS A 121 -6.77 -30.12 6.70
C CYS A 121 -5.37 -30.75 6.62
N ARG A 122 -4.75 -31.10 7.76
CA ARG A 122 -3.38 -31.63 7.80
C ARG A 122 -3.17 -32.91 6.97
N ASN A 123 -4.23 -33.69 6.77
CA ASN A 123 -4.18 -34.94 5.99
C ASN A 123 -4.18 -34.73 4.47
N SER A 124 -4.33 -33.49 4.00
CA SER A 124 -4.40 -33.18 2.57
C SER A 124 -3.55 -31.94 2.27
N TRP A 125 -2.28 -32.19 1.96
CA TRP A 125 -1.26 -31.15 1.74
C TRP A 125 -1.70 -30.08 0.73
N SER A 126 -2.46 -30.46 -0.29
CA SER A 126 -2.97 -29.52 -1.29
C SER A 126 -3.87 -28.44 -0.68
N PHE A 127 -4.75 -28.80 0.25
CA PHE A 127 -5.60 -27.83 0.96
C PHE A 127 -4.78 -26.97 1.92
N ILE A 128 -3.71 -27.51 2.51
CA ILE A 128 -2.76 -26.73 3.33
C ILE A 128 -2.10 -25.65 2.46
N LEU A 129 -1.60 -25.99 1.27
CA LEU A 129 -0.98 -24.99 0.38
C LEU A 129 -1.95 -23.86 -0.02
N ILE A 130 -3.20 -24.21 -0.31
CA ILE A 130 -4.24 -23.22 -0.60
C ILE A 130 -4.51 -22.35 0.64
N ALA A 131 -4.58 -22.94 1.84
CA ALA A 131 -4.74 -22.20 3.08
C ALA A 131 -3.53 -21.27 3.37
N VAL A 132 -2.30 -21.73 3.10
CA VAL A 132 -1.07 -20.93 3.23
C VAL A 132 -1.12 -19.73 2.28
N TRP A 133 -1.53 -19.92 1.04
CA TRP A 133 -1.73 -18.80 0.13
C TRP A 133 -2.78 -17.80 0.65
N LYS A 134 -3.93 -18.28 1.15
CA LYS A 134 -4.96 -17.41 1.74
C LYS A 134 -4.44 -16.66 2.97
N LEU A 135 -3.54 -17.25 3.75
CA LEU A 135 -2.83 -16.60 4.84
C LEU A 135 -1.93 -15.47 4.33
N VAL A 136 -1.11 -15.75 3.31
CA VAL A 136 -0.23 -14.74 2.67
C VAL A 136 -1.06 -13.58 2.11
N LEU A 137 -2.20 -13.86 1.49
CA LEU A 137 -3.15 -12.84 1.03
C LEU A 137 -3.66 -11.98 2.20
N SER A 138 -3.98 -12.60 3.34
CA SER A 138 -4.40 -11.85 4.55
C SER A 138 -3.29 -10.97 5.13
N VAL A 139 -2.06 -11.48 5.20
CA VAL A 139 -0.89 -10.73 5.68
C VAL A 139 -0.60 -9.54 4.76
N THR A 140 -0.56 -9.77 3.45
CA THR A 140 -0.28 -8.72 2.45
C THR A 140 -1.36 -7.64 2.45
N LEU A 141 -2.65 -8.00 2.52
CA LEU A 141 -3.74 -7.02 2.64
C LEU A 141 -3.62 -6.17 3.92
N THR A 142 -3.27 -6.79 5.04
CA THR A 142 -3.05 -6.09 6.32
C THR A 142 -1.88 -5.12 6.20
N ALA A 143 -0.76 -5.55 5.63
CA ALA A 143 0.41 -4.70 5.41
C ALA A 143 0.10 -3.51 4.47
N MET A 144 -0.64 -3.74 3.38
CA MET A 144 -1.11 -2.66 2.48
C MET A 144 -2.00 -1.66 3.22
N THR A 145 -2.91 -2.13 4.07
CA THR A 145 -3.81 -1.26 4.85
C THR A 145 -3.05 -0.45 5.89
N VAL A 146 -2.12 -1.07 6.62
CA VAL A 146 -1.24 -0.37 7.56
C VAL A 146 -0.36 0.65 6.85
N HIS A 147 0.18 0.32 5.69
CA HIS A 147 0.97 1.24 4.88
C HIS A 147 0.13 2.44 4.44
N ALA A 148 -1.05 2.21 3.83
CA ALA A 148 -1.98 3.26 3.44
C ALA A 148 -2.37 4.17 4.62
N ALA A 149 -2.68 3.59 5.78
CA ALA A 149 -3.02 4.34 6.99
C ALA A 149 -1.88 5.23 7.49
N ARG A 150 -0.62 4.77 7.38
CA ARG A 150 0.56 5.56 7.76
C ARG A 150 0.85 6.72 6.81
N ASN A 151 0.41 6.63 5.55
CA ASN A 151 0.58 7.71 4.57
C ASN A 151 -0.45 8.84 4.70
N ILE A 152 -1.47 8.68 5.55
CA ILE A 152 -2.44 9.73 5.86
C ILE A 152 -1.72 10.85 6.61
N ILE A 153 -1.61 12.02 5.98
CA ILE A 153 -1.14 13.25 6.63
C ILE A 153 -2.31 13.79 7.45
N GLU A 154 -2.19 13.75 8.76
CA GLU A 154 -3.03 14.58 9.61
C GLU A 154 -2.54 16.01 9.45
N LEU A 155 -3.19 16.78 8.56
CA LEU A 155 -2.96 18.22 8.53
C LEU A 155 -3.33 18.74 9.93
N PRO A 156 -2.42 19.44 10.62
CA PRO A 156 -2.78 20.06 11.89
C PRO A 156 -4.01 20.91 11.62
N LYS A 157 -5.10 20.63 12.33
CA LYS A 157 -6.26 21.51 12.29
C LYS A 157 -5.71 22.87 12.71
N MET A 158 -5.63 23.82 11.78
CA MET A 158 -5.28 25.19 12.13
C MET A 158 -6.38 25.66 13.06
N LYS A 159 -6.12 25.55 14.37
CA LYS A 159 -6.94 26.14 15.40
C LYS A 159 -6.92 27.61 15.05
N LYS A 160 -8.06 28.15 14.63
CA LYS A 160 -8.24 29.58 14.32
C LYS A 160 -7.65 30.33 15.52
N ARG A 161 -6.42 30.82 15.38
CA ARG A 161 -5.63 31.33 16.49
C ARG A 161 -6.20 32.70 16.77
N ASP A 162 -6.75 32.90 17.95
CA ASP A 162 -7.21 34.22 18.39
C ASP A 162 -6.01 35.18 18.26
N GLY A 163 -6.20 36.29 17.54
CA GLY A 163 -5.13 37.13 16.98
C GLY A 163 -4.11 37.71 17.97
N ASN A 164 -4.30 37.56 19.28
CA ASN A 164 -3.47 38.19 20.31
C ASN A 164 -2.22 37.39 20.73
N LYS A 165 -1.94 36.19 20.18
CA LYS A 165 -0.81 35.32 20.62
C LYS A 165 0.20 34.95 19.53
N ILE A 166 0.23 35.67 18.41
CA ILE A 166 1.12 35.35 17.27
C ILE A 166 2.54 35.90 17.51
N SER A 167 2.67 37.06 18.15
CA SER A 167 3.96 37.76 18.32
C SER A 167 5.01 36.97 19.14
N GLU A 168 4.63 36.28 20.22
CA GLU A 168 5.62 35.58 21.07
C GLU A 168 6.14 34.26 20.47
N SER A 169 5.35 33.58 19.64
CA SER A 169 5.67 32.24 19.15
C SER A 169 6.68 32.25 17.99
N THR A 170 6.69 33.31 17.17
CA THR A 170 7.58 33.43 16.01
C THR A 170 9.00 33.81 16.45
N ALA A 171 9.13 34.64 17.50
CA ALA A 171 10.43 35.02 18.08
C ALA A 171 11.24 33.81 18.58
N SER A 172 10.57 32.80 19.18
CA SER A 172 11.25 31.59 19.66
C SER A 172 11.71 30.64 18.55
N MET A 173 11.05 30.64 17.37
CA MET A 173 11.42 29.78 16.26
C MET A 173 12.66 30.32 15.52
N ILE A 174 12.77 31.64 15.39
CA ILE A 174 13.94 32.29 14.78
C ILE A 174 15.20 32.06 15.64
N GLN A 175 15.09 32.18 16.97
CA GLN A 175 16.22 31.90 17.87
C GLN A 175 16.71 30.44 17.84
N MET A 176 15.85 29.48 17.50
CA MET A 176 16.25 28.06 17.42
C MET A 176 16.95 27.71 16.11
N SER A 177 16.67 28.44 15.02
CA SER A 177 17.39 28.31 13.74
C SER A 177 18.82 28.83 13.83
N GLU A 178 19.05 29.91 14.59
CA GLU A 178 20.35 30.56 14.69
C GLU A 178 21.38 29.74 15.48
N HIS A 179 20.94 28.74 16.27
CA HIS A 179 21.84 27.91 17.07
C HIS A 179 22.37 26.66 16.33
N ASP A 180 21.67 26.17 15.30
CA ASP A 180 22.11 25.01 14.51
C ASP A 180 23.03 25.38 13.33
N ASP A 181 23.14 26.66 12.98
CA ASP A 181 23.96 27.16 11.86
C ASP A 181 25.49 27.18 12.16
N ASN A 182 25.92 26.88 13.39
CA ASN A 182 27.35 26.80 13.71
C ASN A 182 28.03 25.46 13.33
N LEU A 183 27.29 24.51 12.73
CA LEU A 183 27.82 23.20 12.33
C LEU A 183 27.56 22.83 10.85
N ALA A 184 26.91 23.69 10.07
CA ALA A 184 26.62 23.44 8.67
C ALA A 184 27.45 24.32 7.73
N VAL A 185 28.07 23.67 6.75
CA VAL A 185 28.75 24.23 5.58
C VAL A 185 28.01 25.45 5.02
N GLN A 186 28.75 26.53 4.76
CA GLN A 186 28.29 27.78 4.13
C GLN A 186 27.49 27.53 2.85
N HIS A 187 26.18 27.36 2.99
CA HIS A 187 25.25 27.71 1.93
C HIS A 187 25.04 29.22 2.00
N PRO A 188 25.10 29.96 0.89
CA PRO A 188 24.70 31.35 0.88
C PRO A 188 23.24 31.42 1.33
N SER A 189 23.01 32.04 2.48
CA SER A 189 21.67 32.31 2.99
C SER A 189 20.84 33.02 1.91
N PRO A 190 19.54 32.70 1.75
CA PRO A 190 18.63 33.45 0.89
C PRO A 190 18.67 34.97 1.13
N THR A 191 19.00 35.40 2.36
CA THR A 191 19.17 36.82 2.71
C THR A 191 20.34 37.49 1.98
N ALA A 192 21.40 36.73 1.62
CA ALA A 192 22.55 37.27 0.90
C ALA A 192 22.24 37.59 -0.56
N GLN A 193 21.31 36.86 -1.18
CA GLN A 193 20.87 37.13 -2.56
C GLN A 193 19.92 38.33 -2.63
N TYR A 194 19.20 38.64 -1.54
CA TYR A 194 18.31 39.80 -1.45
C TYR A 194 19.05 41.12 -1.23
N ASN A 195 20.10 41.13 -0.40
CA ASN A 195 20.94 42.33 -0.23
C ASN A 195 21.59 42.79 -1.54
N GLN A 196 21.78 41.88 -2.50
CA GLN A 196 22.29 42.21 -3.83
C GLN A 196 21.24 42.93 -4.72
N TYR A 197 19.94 42.83 -4.40
CA TYR A 197 18.86 43.50 -5.14
C TYR A 197 18.57 44.91 -4.60
N LEU A 198 18.76 45.15 -3.30
CA LEU A 198 18.61 46.48 -2.70
C LEU A 198 19.69 47.48 -3.14
N ASP A 199 20.89 46.99 -3.49
CA ASP A 199 22.01 47.85 -3.94
C ASP A 199 21.92 48.31 -5.40
N THR A 200 20.91 47.87 -6.17
CA THR A 200 20.78 48.23 -7.60
C THR A 200 19.54 49.05 -7.94
N ALA A 201 18.75 49.48 -6.95
CA ALA A 201 17.65 50.41 -7.21
C ALA A 201 18.20 51.78 -7.67
N PRO A 202 17.91 52.24 -8.91
CA PRO A 202 18.43 53.50 -9.40
C PRO A 202 17.79 54.66 -8.63
N LEU A 203 18.62 55.42 -7.92
CA LEU A 203 18.26 56.70 -7.28
C LEU A 203 17.75 57.66 -8.36
N ARG A 204 16.42 57.72 -8.53
CA ARG A 204 15.77 58.62 -9.47
C ARG A 204 15.77 60.04 -8.87
N GLY A 205 16.42 60.94 -9.61
CA GLY A 205 16.68 62.35 -9.33
C GLY A 205 15.72 63.07 -8.37
N GLN A 206 16.31 63.61 -7.31
CA GLN A 206 15.66 64.48 -6.33
C GLN A 206 15.82 65.94 -6.77
N ASP A 207 14.71 66.57 -7.15
CA ASP A 207 14.60 68.02 -7.32
C ASP A 207 14.60 68.70 -5.94
N ARG A 208 15.63 69.50 -5.67
CA ARG A 208 15.75 70.34 -4.47
C ARG A 208 15.04 71.67 -4.70
N SER A 209 13.79 71.82 -4.24
CA SER A 209 13.27 73.11 -3.74
C SER A 209 11.87 72.98 -3.14
N ARG A 210 11.75 72.42 -1.93
CA ARG A 210 10.60 72.71 -1.06
C ARG A 210 10.99 72.56 0.41
N SER A 211 10.91 73.67 1.12
CA SER A 211 11.14 73.78 2.57
C SER A 211 10.07 72.98 3.32
N PRO A 212 10.41 72.02 4.20
CA PRO A 212 9.42 71.26 4.93
C PRO A 212 8.89 72.06 6.13
N THR A 213 7.58 72.25 6.18
CA THR A 213 6.85 72.59 7.40
C THR A 213 6.98 71.44 8.41
N PRO A 214 7.10 71.70 9.72
CA PRO A 214 7.28 70.67 10.72
C PRO A 214 5.95 69.92 10.94
N TYR A 215 5.78 68.80 10.23
CA TYR A 215 4.63 67.92 10.36
C TYR A 215 4.82 67.02 11.60
N ARG A 216 4.20 67.42 12.72
CA ARG A 216 4.24 66.72 14.01
C ARG A 216 3.21 65.57 14.05
N GLY A 217 3.36 64.60 13.13
CA GLY A 217 2.44 63.46 13.02
C GLY A 217 2.98 62.19 12.34
N GLY A 218 4.25 62.14 11.91
CA GLY A 218 4.72 61.07 11.00
C GLY A 218 5.57 59.94 11.59
N TYR A 219 5.82 59.91 12.91
CA TYR A 219 6.70 58.87 13.50
C TYR A 219 5.95 57.58 13.86
N GLU A 220 4.67 57.66 14.23
CA GLU A 220 3.86 56.46 14.53
C GLU A 220 3.44 55.71 13.26
N ASP A 221 3.09 56.42 12.18
CA ASP A 221 2.72 55.81 10.89
C ASP A 221 3.91 55.04 10.26
N TYR A 222 5.14 55.52 10.44
CA TYR A 222 6.33 54.84 9.92
C TYR A 222 6.60 53.51 10.65
N LYS A 223 6.41 53.45 11.97
CA LYS A 223 6.56 52.22 12.75
C LYS A 223 5.49 51.19 12.42
N ALA A 224 4.26 51.64 12.14
CA ALA A 224 3.19 50.75 11.71
C ALA A 224 3.50 50.12 10.33
N ALA A 225 3.98 50.91 9.38
CA ALA A 225 4.34 50.41 8.04
C ALA A 225 5.55 49.45 8.07
N GLU A 226 6.55 49.71 8.92
CA GLU A 226 7.70 48.82 9.11
C GLU A 226 7.27 47.46 9.72
N SER A 227 6.37 47.49 10.72
CA SER A 227 5.76 46.29 11.30
C SER A 227 4.96 45.48 10.29
N GLU A 228 4.18 46.12 9.42
CA GLU A 228 3.39 45.42 8.40
C GLU A 228 4.28 44.76 7.33
N ALA A 229 5.37 45.43 6.93
CA ALA A 229 6.32 44.88 5.96
C ALA A 229 7.10 43.67 6.53
N GLU A 230 7.54 43.74 7.79
CA GLU A 230 8.20 42.63 8.47
C GLU A 230 7.25 41.43 8.62
N GLU A 231 5.99 41.67 9.01
CA GLU A 231 4.99 40.60 9.11
C GLU A 231 4.68 39.96 7.74
N ALA A 232 4.62 40.76 6.67
CA ALA A 232 4.43 40.24 5.32
C ALA A 232 5.60 39.36 4.86
N GLN A 233 6.84 39.75 5.16
CA GLN A 233 8.03 38.94 4.86
C GLN A 233 8.07 37.64 5.65
N LEU A 234 7.73 37.68 6.94
CA LEU A 234 7.65 36.48 7.76
C LEU A 234 6.61 35.49 7.23
N ARG A 235 5.45 35.98 6.77
CA ARG A 235 4.43 35.13 6.13
C ARG A 235 4.95 34.48 4.84
N GLU A 236 5.70 35.22 4.02
CA GLU A 236 6.29 34.69 2.79
C GLU A 236 7.36 33.61 3.08
N ILE A 237 8.20 33.82 4.10
CA ILE A 237 9.19 32.83 4.55
C ILE A 237 8.50 31.58 5.11
N GLU A 238 7.46 31.75 5.94
CA GLU A 238 6.66 30.63 6.46
C GLU A 238 5.98 29.84 5.33
N GLU A 239 5.39 30.53 4.35
CA GLU A 239 4.77 29.91 3.19
C GLU A 239 5.80 29.19 2.31
N TYR A 240 6.97 29.79 2.08
CA TYR A 240 8.07 29.17 1.35
C TYR A 240 8.58 27.90 2.05
N TYR A 241 8.85 27.96 3.35
CA TYR A 241 9.29 26.79 4.11
C TYR A 241 8.22 25.70 4.14
N TYR A 242 6.95 26.08 4.30
CA TYR A 242 5.83 25.14 4.27
C TYR A 242 5.71 24.46 2.89
N ASN A 243 5.74 25.23 1.80
CA ASN A 243 5.64 24.71 0.44
C ASN A 243 6.87 23.86 0.07
N HIS A 244 8.08 24.30 0.42
CA HIS A 244 9.30 23.56 0.10
C HIS A 244 9.39 22.24 0.89
N HIS A 245 9.06 22.27 2.20
CA HIS A 245 9.11 21.07 3.02
C HIS A 245 8.01 20.06 2.64
N THR A 246 6.82 20.52 2.25
CA THR A 246 5.75 19.64 1.76
C THR A 246 6.11 18.97 0.43
N LEU A 247 6.65 19.71 -0.54
CA LEU A 247 7.04 19.17 -1.85
C LEU A 247 8.16 18.11 -1.78
N TRP A 248 9.21 18.38 -0.99
CA TRP A 248 10.33 17.44 -0.84
C TRP A 248 9.87 16.13 -0.18
N ASN A 249 9.05 16.25 0.87
CA ASN A 249 8.50 15.11 1.59
C ASN A 249 7.55 14.28 0.70
N GLU A 250 6.78 14.91 -0.19
CA GLU A 250 5.94 14.18 -1.15
C GLU A 250 6.75 13.34 -2.14
N SER A 251 7.85 13.87 -2.68
CA SER A 251 8.67 13.17 -3.68
C SER A 251 9.40 11.97 -3.08
N TYR A 252 9.97 12.13 -1.89
CA TYR A 252 10.59 11.02 -1.14
C TYR A 252 9.55 9.94 -0.82
N ARG A 253 8.41 10.34 -0.26
CA ARG A 253 7.33 9.43 0.10
C ARG A 253 6.76 8.67 -1.08
N ARG A 254 6.60 9.31 -2.25
CA ARG A 254 6.10 8.65 -3.46
C ARG A 254 7.02 7.51 -3.91
N ARG A 255 8.34 7.69 -3.82
CA ARG A 255 9.32 6.63 -4.15
C ARG A 255 9.24 5.45 -3.19
N HIS A 256 9.23 5.72 -1.88
CA HIS A 256 9.12 4.68 -0.86
C HIS A 256 7.78 3.94 -0.90
N HIS A 257 6.69 4.67 -1.14
CA HIS A 257 5.37 4.11 -1.35
C HIS A 257 5.39 3.08 -2.47
N THR A 258 5.82 3.49 -3.66
CA THR A 258 5.89 2.62 -4.84
C THR A 258 6.74 1.37 -4.59
N ALA A 259 7.91 1.51 -3.96
CA ALA A 259 8.77 0.36 -3.63
C ALA A 259 8.10 -0.64 -2.67
N ILE A 260 7.44 -0.16 -1.62
CA ILE A 260 6.72 -1.01 -0.66
C ILE A 260 5.56 -1.74 -1.34
N TRP A 261 4.81 -1.07 -2.22
CA TRP A 261 3.74 -1.71 -2.99
C TRP A 261 4.26 -2.83 -3.88
N TYR A 262 5.35 -2.62 -4.63
CA TYR A 262 5.94 -3.68 -5.44
C TYR A 262 6.42 -4.87 -4.60
N LEU A 263 7.03 -4.62 -3.44
CA LEU A 263 7.43 -5.67 -2.51
C LEU A 263 6.23 -6.49 -2.01
N LEU A 264 5.12 -5.83 -1.66
CA LEU A 264 3.90 -6.51 -1.22
C LEU A 264 3.24 -7.31 -2.34
N TYR A 265 3.23 -6.79 -3.57
CA TYR A 265 2.77 -7.53 -4.74
C TYR A 265 3.63 -8.76 -5.02
N PHE A 266 4.95 -8.65 -4.86
CA PHE A 266 5.87 -9.79 -5.01
C PHE A 266 5.56 -10.92 -4.02
N PHE A 267 5.37 -10.59 -2.73
CA PHE A 267 4.97 -11.60 -1.74
C PHE A 267 3.61 -12.22 -2.03
N TYR A 268 2.64 -11.42 -2.50
CA TYR A 268 1.34 -11.92 -2.92
C TYR A 268 1.47 -12.92 -4.07
N PHE A 269 2.30 -12.60 -5.07
CA PHE A 269 2.59 -13.48 -6.20
C PHE A 269 3.24 -14.79 -5.77
N LEU A 270 4.26 -14.76 -4.90
CA LEU A 270 4.87 -15.97 -4.34
C LEU A 270 3.84 -16.86 -3.63
N GLY A 271 2.97 -16.26 -2.82
CA GLY A 271 1.86 -16.97 -2.20
C GLY A 271 0.93 -17.63 -3.23
N ALA A 272 0.61 -16.91 -4.32
CA ALA A 272 -0.23 -17.44 -5.38
C ALA A 272 0.41 -18.63 -6.10
N VAL A 273 1.72 -18.62 -6.36
CA VAL A 273 2.45 -19.76 -6.92
C VAL A 273 2.33 -20.99 -6.01
N VAL A 274 2.51 -20.81 -4.70
CA VAL A 274 2.33 -21.90 -3.72
C VAL A 274 0.89 -22.44 -3.74
N GLY A 275 -0.10 -21.56 -3.76
CA GLY A 275 -1.51 -21.94 -3.89
C GLY A 275 -1.78 -22.70 -5.19
N PHE A 276 -1.17 -22.29 -6.30
CA PHE A 276 -1.34 -22.89 -7.62
C PHE A 276 -0.88 -24.33 -7.66
N VAL A 277 0.29 -24.63 -7.07
CA VAL A 277 0.77 -26.01 -6.92
C VAL A 277 -0.25 -26.87 -6.18
N GLY A 278 -0.83 -26.35 -5.09
CA GLY A 278 -1.89 -27.03 -4.35
C GLY A 278 -3.10 -27.33 -5.23
N VAL A 279 -3.63 -26.32 -5.92
CA VAL A 279 -4.81 -26.47 -6.80
C VAL A 279 -4.55 -27.46 -7.94
N VAL A 280 -3.41 -27.37 -8.63
CA VAL A 280 -3.06 -28.28 -9.72
C VAL A 280 -3.00 -29.72 -9.23
N ASN A 281 -2.43 -29.96 -8.04
CA ASN A 281 -2.41 -31.30 -7.46
C ASN A 281 -3.82 -31.85 -7.20
N VAL A 282 -4.72 -31.03 -6.64
CA VAL A 282 -6.12 -31.44 -6.44
C VAL A 282 -6.83 -31.71 -7.76
N VAL A 283 -6.67 -30.81 -8.73
CA VAL A 283 -7.33 -30.93 -10.04
C VAL A 283 -6.86 -32.19 -10.75
N ARG A 284 -5.55 -32.44 -10.82
CA ARG A 284 -4.99 -33.63 -11.46
C ARG A 284 -5.55 -34.94 -10.90
N LYS A 285 -5.73 -35.01 -9.58
CA LYS A 285 -6.27 -36.21 -8.90
C LYS A 285 -7.76 -36.42 -9.16
N ASN A 286 -8.53 -35.35 -9.37
CA ASN A 286 -10.00 -35.40 -9.35
C ASN A 286 -10.68 -35.14 -10.70
N ILE A 287 -9.95 -34.67 -11.70
CA ILE A 287 -10.54 -34.23 -12.98
C ILE A 287 -11.16 -35.38 -13.77
N GLY A 288 -10.69 -36.62 -13.60
CA GLY A 288 -11.27 -37.79 -14.28
C GLY A 288 -12.69 -38.11 -13.81
N GLU A 289 -12.91 -38.04 -12.49
CA GLU A 289 -14.15 -38.48 -11.85
C GLU A 289 -15.21 -37.37 -11.76
N ASN A 290 -14.79 -36.10 -11.66
CA ASN A 290 -15.70 -34.98 -11.41
C ASN A 290 -15.98 -34.18 -12.70
N GLN A 291 -17.20 -34.31 -13.24
CA GLN A 291 -17.64 -33.56 -14.43
C GLN A 291 -17.67 -32.04 -14.21
N GLN A 292 -18.10 -31.57 -13.03
CA GLN A 292 -18.13 -30.13 -12.74
C GLN A 292 -16.71 -29.54 -12.76
N LEU A 293 -15.74 -30.26 -12.21
CA LEU A 293 -14.34 -29.85 -12.20
C LEU A 293 -13.77 -29.74 -13.62
N ARG A 294 -14.12 -30.67 -14.52
CA ARG A 294 -13.76 -30.60 -15.95
C ARG A 294 -14.31 -29.35 -16.62
N ILE A 295 -15.59 -29.05 -16.40
CA ILE A 295 -16.24 -27.87 -16.97
C ILE A 295 -15.56 -26.60 -16.47
N VAL A 296 -15.37 -26.46 -15.15
CA VAL A 296 -14.70 -25.29 -14.55
C VAL A 296 -13.29 -25.12 -15.10
N THR A 297 -12.50 -26.21 -15.14
CA THR A 297 -11.12 -26.18 -15.66
C THR A 297 -11.08 -25.81 -17.14
N GLY A 298 -11.99 -26.36 -17.94
CA GLY A 298 -12.10 -26.05 -19.37
C GLY A 298 -12.46 -24.58 -19.62
N VAL A 299 -13.44 -24.03 -18.89
CA VAL A 299 -13.85 -22.62 -19.00
C VAL A 299 -12.70 -21.68 -18.63
N PHE A 300 -12.08 -21.87 -17.47
CA PHE A 300 -10.97 -21.01 -17.05
C PHE A 300 -9.74 -21.16 -17.94
N GLY A 301 -9.41 -22.38 -18.37
CA GLY A 301 -8.35 -22.64 -19.34
C GLY A 301 -8.59 -21.94 -20.67
N GLY A 302 -9.82 -21.99 -21.18
CA GLY A 302 -10.23 -21.29 -22.40
C GLY A 302 -10.12 -19.77 -22.27
N VAL A 303 -10.55 -19.18 -21.16
CA VAL A 303 -10.43 -17.73 -20.89
C VAL A 303 -8.96 -17.31 -20.83
N VAL A 304 -8.10 -18.08 -20.13
CA VAL A 304 -6.66 -17.80 -20.05
C VAL A 304 -6.02 -17.88 -21.44
N LEU A 305 -6.30 -18.93 -22.21
CA LEU A 305 -5.81 -19.08 -23.58
C LEU A 305 -6.25 -17.91 -24.46
N PHE A 306 -7.52 -17.51 -24.38
CA PHE A 306 -8.04 -16.36 -25.11
C PHE A 306 -7.30 -15.06 -24.78
N ILE A 307 -7.06 -14.78 -23.49
CA ILE A 307 -6.32 -13.58 -23.06
C ILE A 307 -4.88 -13.61 -23.59
N VAL A 308 -4.19 -14.75 -23.51
CA VAL A 308 -2.83 -14.91 -24.02
C VAL A 308 -2.78 -14.66 -25.54
N LEU A 309 -3.75 -15.19 -26.30
CA LEU A 309 -3.84 -14.98 -27.74
C LEU A 309 -4.12 -13.51 -28.09
N VAL A 310 -5.01 -12.83 -27.36
CA VAL A 310 -5.29 -11.40 -27.56
C VAL A 310 -4.05 -10.56 -27.27
N VAL A 311 -3.36 -10.81 -26.15
CA VAL A 311 -2.11 -10.10 -25.82
C VAL A 311 -1.04 -10.35 -26.86
N ALA A 312 -0.85 -11.59 -27.30
CA ALA A 312 0.10 -11.94 -28.36
C ALA A 312 -0.23 -11.20 -29.68
N LEU A 313 -1.51 -11.17 -30.08
CA LEU A 313 -1.95 -10.45 -31.28
C LEU A 313 -1.72 -8.95 -31.15
N LEU A 314 -2.04 -8.33 -30.02
CA LEU A 314 -1.79 -6.90 -29.77
C LEU A 314 -0.30 -6.57 -29.82
N VAL A 315 0.56 -7.44 -29.26
CA VAL A 315 2.02 -7.29 -29.31
C VAL A 315 2.53 -7.42 -30.75
N CYS A 316 2.03 -8.40 -31.52
CA CYS A 316 2.36 -8.57 -32.94
C CYS A 316 1.94 -7.34 -33.75
N CYS A 317 0.72 -6.83 -33.58
CA CYS A 317 0.24 -5.63 -34.26
C CYS A 317 1.07 -4.39 -33.91
N ALA A 318 1.42 -4.21 -32.63
CA ALA A 318 2.25 -3.09 -32.17
C ALA A 318 3.69 -3.15 -32.73
N SER A 319 4.20 -4.35 -33.01
CA SER A 319 5.55 -4.57 -33.53
C SER A 319 5.71 -4.27 -35.03
N SER A 320 4.64 -4.03 -35.79
CA SER A 320 4.71 -3.83 -37.25
C SER A 320 5.25 -2.46 -37.71
N GLY A 321 5.63 -1.54 -36.81
CA GLY A 321 6.12 -0.19 -37.14
C GLY A 321 7.64 -0.04 -37.17
N SER A 322 8.16 0.91 -37.95
CA SER A 322 9.59 1.17 -38.24
C SER A 322 10.48 1.65 -37.07
N GLY A 323 10.07 1.39 -35.82
CA GLY A 323 10.80 1.71 -34.57
C GLY A 323 10.90 0.51 -33.63
N PHE A 324 11.20 -0.67 -34.21
CA PHE A 324 10.96 -2.01 -33.64
C PHE A 324 11.59 -2.23 -32.25
N VAL A 325 12.87 -1.93 -32.06
CA VAL A 325 13.62 -2.42 -30.88
C VAL A 325 13.23 -1.72 -29.57
N GLY A 326 13.02 -0.40 -29.60
CA GLY A 326 12.73 0.37 -28.38
C GLY A 326 11.28 0.20 -27.87
N ARG A 327 10.30 0.16 -28.79
CA ARG A 327 8.88 0.04 -28.43
C ARG A 327 8.49 -1.38 -28.03
N PHE A 328 9.17 -2.38 -28.59
CA PHE A 328 8.90 -3.79 -28.27
C PHE A 328 9.26 -4.14 -26.81
N GLY A 329 10.42 -3.68 -26.32
CA GLY A 329 10.85 -3.94 -24.93
C GLY A 329 9.89 -3.35 -23.88
N ILE A 330 9.47 -2.10 -24.08
CA ILE A 330 8.52 -1.42 -23.18
C ILE A 330 7.15 -2.14 -23.21
N THR A 331 6.64 -2.46 -24.40
CA THR A 331 5.34 -3.11 -24.57
C THR A 331 5.32 -4.51 -23.95
N LEU A 332 6.38 -5.31 -24.14
CA LEU A 332 6.50 -6.62 -23.51
C LEU A 332 6.62 -6.52 -21.99
N PHE A 333 7.34 -5.53 -21.47
CA PHE A 333 7.49 -5.36 -20.02
C PHE A 333 6.16 -4.99 -19.35
N PHE A 334 5.48 -3.95 -19.85
CA PHE A 334 4.18 -3.53 -19.30
C PHE A 334 3.09 -4.58 -19.56
N GLY A 335 3.05 -5.15 -20.76
CA GLY A 335 2.12 -6.23 -21.11
C GLY A 335 2.34 -7.48 -20.25
N GLY A 336 3.60 -7.81 -19.96
CA GLY A 336 3.98 -8.91 -19.07
C GLY A 336 3.53 -8.67 -17.63
N LEU A 337 3.75 -7.47 -17.08
CA LEU A 337 3.34 -7.14 -15.71
C LEU A 337 1.81 -7.17 -15.56
N VAL A 338 1.09 -6.55 -16.50
CA VAL A 338 -0.38 -6.59 -16.53
C VAL A 338 -0.88 -8.02 -16.71
N GLY A 339 -0.25 -8.81 -17.60
CA GLY A 339 -0.57 -10.21 -17.83
C GLY A 339 -0.41 -11.06 -16.56
N VAL A 340 0.72 -10.94 -15.86
CA VAL A 340 0.96 -11.64 -14.58
C VAL A 340 -0.09 -11.26 -13.54
N PHE A 341 -0.44 -9.97 -13.44
CA PHE A 341 -1.49 -9.52 -12.53
C PHE A 341 -2.85 -10.15 -12.86
N VAL A 342 -3.28 -10.08 -14.13
CA VAL A 342 -4.54 -10.66 -14.60
C VAL A 342 -4.57 -12.17 -14.38
N LEU A 343 -3.49 -12.88 -14.71
CA LEU A 343 -3.38 -14.33 -14.46
C LEU A 343 -3.48 -14.67 -12.98
N THR A 344 -2.86 -13.87 -12.11
CA THR A 344 -2.94 -14.08 -10.66
C THR A 344 -4.36 -13.86 -10.12
N VAL A 345 -5.08 -12.87 -10.66
CA VAL A 345 -6.50 -12.63 -10.34
C VAL A 345 -7.39 -13.77 -10.82
N LEU A 346 -7.22 -14.21 -12.07
CA LEU A 346 -7.95 -15.34 -12.63
C LEU A 346 -7.67 -16.63 -11.86
N PHE A 347 -6.43 -16.84 -11.40
CA PHE A 347 -6.08 -17.97 -10.56
C PHE A 347 -6.82 -17.97 -9.22
N ALA A 348 -6.97 -16.81 -8.58
CA ALA A 348 -7.80 -16.65 -7.38
C ALA A 348 -9.25 -17.07 -7.61
N PHE A 349 -9.83 -16.62 -8.72
CA PHE A 349 -11.19 -17.01 -9.09
C PHE A 349 -11.30 -18.50 -9.41
N TYR A 350 -10.38 -19.03 -10.22
CA TYR A 350 -10.32 -20.44 -10.56
C TYR A 350 -10.28 -21.32 -9.32
N THR A 351 -9.46 -20.97 -8.33
CA THR A 351 -9.35 -21.73 -7.09
C THR A 351 -10.67 -21.83 -6.35
N ASP A 352 -11.43 -20.73 -6.26
CA ASP A 352 -12.72 -20.76 -5.57
C ASP A 352 -13.73 -21.67 -6.28
N TRP A 353 -13.78 -21.65 -7.61
CA TRP A 353 -14.67 -22.52 -8.39
C TRP A 353 -14.23 -23.98 -8.41
N VAL A 354 -12.92 -24.26 -8.39
CA VAL A 354 -12.39 -25.62 -8.22
C VAL A 354 -12.85 -26.20 -6.89
N LEU A 355 -12.65 -25.47 -5.79
CA LEU A 355 -13.11 -25.89 -4.47
C LEU A 355 -14.63 -26.10 -4.42
N ALA A 356 -15.41 -25.22 -5.08
CA ALA A 356 -16.86 -25.37 -5.18
C ALA A 356 -17.29 -26.63 -5.94
N ALA A 357 -16.64 -26.92 -7.07
CA ALA A 357 -16.88 -28.13 -7.86
C ALA A 357 -16.51 -29.41 -7.09
N LEU A 358 -15.47 -29.36 -6.26
CA LEU A 358 -15.08 -30.47 -5.38
C LEU A 358 -16.08 -30.70 -4.26
N ALA A 359 -16.63 -29.63 -3.68
CA ALA A 359 -17.70 -29.70 -2.68
C ALA A 359 -19.03 -30.16 -3.28
N GLY A 360 -19.19 -30.07 -4.60
CA GLY A 360 -20.49 -30.26 -5.26
C GLY A 360 -21.49 -29.13 -4.95
N ASP A 361 -21.02 -27.99 -4.45
CA ASP A 361 -21.80 -26.79 -4.20
C ASP A 361 -21.11 -25.57 -4.84
N ILE A 362 -21.59 -25.20 -6.02
CA ILE A 362 -21.11 -24.10 -6.84
C ILE A 362 -21.27 -22.73 -6.14
N VAL A 363 -22.22 -22.59 -5.22
CA VAL A 363 -22.43 -21.35 -4.45
C VAL A 363 -21.35 -21.20 -3.38
N GLY A 364 -20.90 -22.31 -2.79
CA GLY A 364 -19.87 -22.36 -1.77
C GLY A 364 -20.41 -22.14 -0.35
N ARG A 365 -21.58 -22.72 -0.03
CA ARG A 365 -22.17 -22.66 1.32
C ARG A 365 -21.36 -23.56 2.26
N PRO A 366 -21.05 -23.11 3.49
CA PRO A 366 -20.35 -23.96 4.45
C PRO A 366 -21.25 -25.09 4.95
N SER A 367 -20.63 -26.21 5.33
CA SER A 367 -21.29 -27.23 6.16
C SER A 367 -21.68 -26.64 7.52
N LYS A 368 -22.71 -27.22 8.16
CA LYS A 368 -23.24 -26.75 9.45
C LYS A 368 -22.16 -26.59 10.51
N ASP A 369 -21.19 -27.50 10.54
CA ASP A 369 -20.12 -27.54 11.55
C ASP A 369 -19.03 -26.49 11.33
N ASN A 370 -18.92 -25.94 10.12
CA ASN A 370 -17.92 -24.94 9.75
C ASN A 370 -18.50 -23.56 9.50
N ALA A 371 -19.83 -23.42 9.53
CA ALA A 371 -20.51 -22.17 9.21
C ALA A 371 -20.02 -21.00 10.08
N ALA A 372 -19.81 -21.21 11.38
CA ALA A 372 -19.30 -20.18 12.28
C ALA A 372 -17.91 -19.70 11.87
N PHE A 373 -16.96 -20.62 11.64
CA PHE A 373 -15.60 -20.29 11.21
C PHE A 373 -15.57 -19.59 9.85
N TYR A 374 -16.37 -20.09 8.92
CA TYR A 374 -16.51 -19.57 7.56
C TYR A 374 -16.98 -18.11 7.57
N TRP A 375 -18.10 -17.83 8.23
CA TRP A 375 -18.68 -16.48 8.25
C TRP A 375 -17.84 -15.51 9.08
N THR A 376 -17.23 -15.98 10.16
CA THR A 376 -16.31 -15.17 10.96
C THR A 376 -15.08 -14.79 10.15
N TYR A 377 -14.46 -15.73 9.42
CA TYR A 377 -13.34 -15.44 8.54
C TYR A 377 -13.74 -14.46 7.43
N PHE A 378 -14.90 -14.70 6.79
CA PHE A 378 -15.43 -13.83 5.75
C PHE A 378 -15.59 -12.39 6.27
N ALA A 379 -16.26 -12.21 7.41
CA ALA A 379 -16.50 -10.90 8.00
C ALA A 379 -15.19 -10.20 8.44
N ALA A 380 -14.29 -10.93 9.12
CA ALA A 380 -13.01 -10.40 9.58
C ALA A 380 -12.16 -9.87 8.42
N LYS A 381 -12.11 -10.60 7.30
CA LYS A 381 -11.37 -10.19 6.10
C LYS A 381 -11.94 -8.93 5.44
N ARG A 382 -13.21 -8.58 5.72
CA ARG A 382 -13.87 -7.36 5.21
C ARG A 382 -13.68 -6.16 6.12
N LEU A 383 -13.13 -6.31 7.33
CA LEU A 383 -12.93 -5.18 8.24
C LEU A 383 -12.12 -4.01 7.64
N PRO A 384 -11.05 -4.23 6.85
CA PRO A 384 -10.35 -3.14 6.17
C PRO A 384 -11.22 -2.30 5.23
N MET A 385 -12.34 -2.82 4.73
CA MET A 385 -13.27 -2.06 3.89
C MET A 385 -13.94 -0.92 4.67
N PHE A 386 -14.11 -1.08 5.98
CA PHE A 386 -14.67 -0.05 6.86
C PHE A 386 -13.65 1.02 7.28
N SER A 387 -12.48 1.06 6.63
CA SER A 387 -11.54 2.17 6.80
C SER A 387 -12.22 3.50 6.41
N MET A 388 -12.03 4.54 7.23
CA MET A 388 -12.66 5.86 7.09
C MET A 388 -11.65 6.97 6.87
#